data_AF-A0A521TQN3-F1
#
_entry.id   AF-A0A521TQN3-F1
#
_cell.length_a   1.000
_cell.length_b   1.000
_cell.length_c   1.000
_cell.angle_alpha   90.00
_cell.angle_beta   90.00
_cell.angle_gamma   90.00
#
_symmetry.space_group_name_H-M   'P 1'
#
loop_
_entity.id
_entity.type
_entity.pdbx_description
1 polymer ?
#
loop_
_entity_poly.entity_id
_entity_poly.type
_entity_poly.pdbx_seq_one_letter_code
_entity_poly.pdbx_strand_id
1 'polypeptide(L)'
;MSSGRALGLIEHLAPSGATTHSYRVRVSPSDPYKTLCGRQLTAGTSRGHVWRDLGPVDRADALAAITCRECLAVARRATDS
;
A
#
# COMPACT_ATOMS: atom_id res chain seq x y z
N MET A 1 -4.49 23.07 5.77
CA MET A 1 -4.41 21.67 6.22
C MET A 1 -4.36 20.80 4.98
N SER A 2 -3.19 20.25 4.65
CA SER A 2 -2.92 19.58 3.38
C SER A 2 -3.91 18.44 3.13
N SER A 3 -4.70 18.56 2.08
CA SER A 3 -5.61 17.53 1.56
C SER A 3 -4.84 16.40 0.84
N GLY A 4 -3.65 16.06 1.32
CA GLY A 4 -2.89 14.91 0.84
C GLY A 4 -3.56 13.65 1.35
N ARG A 5 -4.42 13.03 0.55
CA ARG A 5 -5.10 11.78 0.94
C ARG A 5 -4.07 10.76 1.44
N ALA A 6 -4.20 10.36 2.69
CA ALA A 6 -3.39 9.33 3.32
C ALA A 6 -3.37 8.05 2.48
N LEU A 7 -2.24 7.34 2.51
CA LEU A 7 -2.10 6.03 1.88
C LEU A 7 -1.85 4.98 2.96
N GLY A 8 -2.46 3.82 2.78
CA GLY A 8 -2.15 2.66 3.60
C GLY A 8 -0.88 1.99 3.11
N LEU A 9 -0.04 1.52 4.04
CA LEU A 9 1.14 0.73 3.73
C LEU A 9 0.96 -0.71 4.23
N ILE A 10 1.44 -1.67 3.46
CA ILE A 10 1.48 -3.07 3.84
C ILE A 10 2.83 -3.66 3.44
N GLU A 11 3.48 -4.33 4.38
CA GLU A 11 4.70 -5.08 4.12
C GLU A 11 4.37 -6.50 3.69
N HIS A 12 4.95 -6.91 2.56
CA HIS A 12 4.99 -8.27 2.08
C HIS A 12 6.38 -8.85 2.34
N LEU A 13 6.49 -9.70 3.35
CA LEU A 13 7.70 -10.45 3.63
C LEU A 13 7.62 -11.77 2.88
N ALA A 14 8.42 -11.93 1.83
CA ALA A 14 8.56 -13.16 1.08
C ALA A 14 9.94 -13.79 1.30
N PRO A 15 10.14 -15.08 0.97
CA PRO A 15 11.48 -15.68 1.01
C PRO A 15 12.50 -14.93 0.13
N SER A 16 12.04 -14.28 -0.93
CA SER A 16 12.85 -13.47 -1.84
C SER A 16 13.18 -12.06 -1.30
N GLY A 17 12.64 -11.68 -0.14
CA GLY A 17 12.85 -10.36 0.46
C GLY A 17 11.54 -9.64 0.84
N ALA A 18 11.69 -8.48 1.48
CA ALA A 18 10.58 -7.62 1.88
C ALA A 18 10.22 -6.62 0.77
N THR A 19 8.92 -6.42 0.54
CA THR A 19 8.41 -5.38 -0.35
C THR A 19 7.29 -4.61 0.35
N THR A 20 7.39 -3.29 0.37
CA THR A 20 6.37 -2.40 0.91
C THR A 20 5.46 -1.97 -0.23
N HIS A 21 4.22 -2.43 -0.16
CA HIS A 21 3.14 -2.00 -1.04
C HIS A 21 2.33 -0.89 -0.40
N SER A 22 1.63 -0.12 -1.22
CA SER A 22 0.60 0.80 -0.76
C SER A 22 -0.79 0.40 -1.23
N TYR A 23 -1.81 0.84 -0.50
CA TYR A 23 -3.22 0.70 -0.81
C TYR A 23 -3.97 2.02 -0.55
N ARG A 24 -5.16 2.16 -1.15
CA ARG A 24 -6.04 3.30 -0.84
C ARG A 24 -6.73 3.04 0.49
N VAL A 25 -6.63 4.00 1.42
CA VAL A 25 -7.37 3.92 2.68
C VAL A 25 -8.86 3.88 2.37
N ARG A 26 -9.53 2.81 2.82
CA ARG A 26 -10.96 2.63 2.61
C ARG A 26 -11.72 3.62 3.47
N VAL A 27 -12.68 4.32 2.86
CA VAL A 27 -13.66 5.18 3.55
C VAL A 27 -15.06 4.57 3.51
N SER A 28 -15.26 3.55 2.66
CA SER A 28 -16.47 2.74 2.57
C SER A 28 -16.14 1.25 2.57
N PRO A 29 -17.02 0.38 3.13
CA PRO A 29 -16.91 -1.07 2.98
C PRO A 29 -16.90 -1.57 1.52
N SER A 30 -17.49 -0.80 0.59
CA SER A 30 -17.48 -1.11 -0.85
C SER A 30 -16.16 -0.82 -1.54
N ASP A 31 -15.24 -0.11 -0.88
CA ASP A 31 -13.95 0.23 -1.46
C ASP A 31 -13.10 -1.02 -1.67
N PRO A 32 -12.42 -1.15 -2.82
CA PRO A 32 -11.65 -2.35 -3.14
C PRO A 32 -10.50 -2.52 -2.15
N TYR A 33 -10.45 -3.70 -1.51
CA TYR A 33 -9.41 -4.05 -0.54
C TYR A 33 -8.20 -4.69 -1.24
N LYS A 34 -7.46 -3.86 -1.97
CA LYS A 34 -6.29 -4.27 -2.77
C LYS A 34 -5.19 -3.22 -2.74
N THR A 35 -3.95 -3.64 -2.98
CA THR A 35 -2.83 -2.72 -3.21
C THR A 35 -3.06 -1.90 -4.47
N LEU A 36 -2.34 -0.79 -4.62
CA LEU A 36 -2.37 0.04 -5.83
C LEU A 36 -1.91 -0.73 -7.09
N CYS A 37 -1.02 -1.72 -6.93
CA CYS A 37 -0.63 -2.62 -8.02
C CYS A 37 -1.63 -3.77 -8.27
N GLY A 38 -2.80 -3.75 -7.60
CA GLY A 38 -3.91 -4.67 -7.87
C GLY A 38 -3.84 -6.01 -7.14
N ARG A 39 -2.88 -6.21 -6.23
CA ARG A 39 -2.82 -7.43 -5.41
C ARG A 39 -3.89 -7.39 -4.34
N GLN A 40 -4.64 -8.48 -4.18
CA GLN A 40 -5.59 -8.61 -3.09
C GLN A 40 -4.85 -8.53 -1.74
N LEU A 41 -5.33 -7.69 -0.83
CA LEU A 41 -4.78 -7.63 0.52
C LEU A 41 -5.26 -8.86 1.29
N THR A 42 -4.32 -9.71 1.68
CA THR A 42 -4.57 -10.85 2.58
C THR A 42 -3.80 -10.61 3.85
N ALA A 43 -4.47 -10.61 5.01
CA ALA A 43 -3.78 -10.63 6.29
C ALA A 43 -3.34 -12.07 6.61
N GLY A 44 -2.13 -12.25 7.12
CA GLY A 44 -1.64 -13.54 7.63
C GLY A 44 -0.48 -14.15 6.85
N THR A 45 -0.25 -15.44 7.12
CA THR A 45 0.88 -16.24 6.67
C THR A 45 0.43 -17.30 5.66
N SER A 46 1.06 -17.36 4.49
CA SER A 46 0.85 -18.45 3.52
C SER A 46 2.14 -18.78 2.78
N ARG A 47 2.57 -20.04 2.81
CA ARG A 47 3.76 -20.55 2.10
C ARG A 47 5.02 -19.68 2.28
N GLY A 48 5.27 -19.20 3.51
CA GLY A 48 6.41 -18.33 3.81
C GLY A 48 6.25 -16.87 3.41
N HIS A 49 5.07 -16.48 2.89
CA HIS A 49 4.70 -15.08 2.72
C HIS A 49 3.96 -14.58 3.96
N VAL A 50 4.41 -13.45 4.50
CA VAL A 50 3.74 -12.74 5.59
C VAL A 50 3.31 -11.38 5.09
N TRP A 51 2.07 -11.00 5.39
CA TRP A 51 1.54 -9.68 5.09
C TRP A 51 1.27 -8.95 6.40
N ARG A 52 1.92 -7.79 6.59
CA ARG A 52 1.80 -6.96 7.78
C ARG A 52 1.27 -5.58 7.39
N ASP A 53 0.03 -5.30 7.79
CA ASP A 53 -0.56 -3.97 7.61
C ASP A 53 0.12 -2.98 8.57
N LEU A 54 0.69 -1.91 8.00
CA LEU A 54 1.32 -0.82 8.76
C LEU A 54 0.33 0.34 8.99
N GLY A 55 -0.85 0.28 8.38
CA GLY A 55 -1.88 1.29 8.52
C GLY A 55 -1.69 2.51 7.61
N PRO A 56 -2.56 3.51 7.78
CA PRO A 56 -2.52 4.75 7.01
C PRO A 56 -1.39 5.67 7.50
N VAL A 57 -0.67 6.27 6.55
CA VAL A 57 0.32 7.32 6.80
C VAL A 57 0.09 8.49 5.85
N ASP A 58 0.72 9.63 6.14
CA ASP A 58 0.71 10.76 5.21
C ASP A 58 1.27 10.33 3.85
N ARG A 59 0.76 10.94 2.79
CA ARG A 59 1.14 10.57 1.44
C ARG A 59 2.63 10.81 1.17
N ALA A 60 3.23 11.89 1.66
CA ALA A 60 4.64 12.17 1.44
C ALA A 60 5.50 11.07 2.06
N ASP A 61 5.17 10.66 3.29
CA ASP A 61 5.85 9.58 4.00
C ASP A 61 5.62 8.23 3.31
N ALA A 62 4.40 7.96 2.82
CA ALA A 62 4.10 6.77 2.03
C ALA A 62 4.98 6.69 0.78
N LEU A 63 5.13 7.79 0.03
CA LEU A 63 5.93 7.82 -1.19
C LEU A 63 7.41 7.53 -0.92
N ALA A 64 7.92 7.90 0.25
CA ALA A 64 9.29 7.56 0.68
C ALA A 64 9.43 6.09 1.10
N ALA A 65 8.39 5.49 1.65
CA ALA A 65 8.41 4.13 2.19
C ALA A 65 8.05 3.02 1.17
N ILE A 66 7.32 3.34 0.09
CA ILE A 66 6.92 2.34 -0.92
C ILE A 66 8.14 1.83 -1.69
N THR A 67 8.41 0.53 -1.59
CA THR A 67 9.46 -0.14 -2.38
C THR A 67 8.91 -0.89 -3.59
N CYS A 68 7.61 -1.18 -3.64
CA CYS A 68 6.97 -1.72 -4.84
C CYS A 68 6.90 -0.65 -5.96
N ARG A 69 7.64 -0.87 -7.05
CA ARG A 69 7.74 0.08 -8.18
C ARG A 69 6.41 0.43 -8.82
N GLU A 70 5.52 -0.54 -8.99
CA GLU A 70 4.18 -0.31 -9.55
C GLU A 70 3.30 0.52 -8.63
N CYS A 71 3.27 0.19 -7.33
CA CYS A 71 2.56 0.98 -6.34
C CYS A 71 3.09 2.42 -6.29
N LEU A 72 4.41 2.61 -6.36
CA LEU A 72 5.03 3.93 -6.35
C LEU A 72 4.63 4.75 -7.58
N ALA A 73 4.64 4.13 -8.77
CA ALA A 73 4.22 4.80 -10.00
C ALA A 73 2.76 5.25 -9.95
N VAL A 74 1.86 4.39 -9.48
CA VAL A 74 0.43 4.73 -9.31
C VAL A 74 0.24 5.80 -8.24
N ALA A 75 0.91 5.67 -7.10
CA ALA A 75 0.86 6.64 -6.00
C ALA A 75 1.40 8.01 -6.40
N ARG A 76 2.35 8.09 -7.35
CA ARG A 76 2.79 9.37 -7.90
C ARG A 76 1.75 9.97 -8.84
N ARG A 77 1.20 9.21 -9.80
CA ARG A 77 0.22 9.74 -10.78
C ARG A 77 -1.05 10.32 -10.17
N ALA A 78 -1.46 9.82 -9.01
CA ALA A 78 -2.64 10.35 -8.32
C ALA A 78 -2.40 11.73 -7.66
N THR A 79 -1.28 12.42 -7.93
CA THR A 79 -1.05 13.83 -7.55
C THR A 79 -1.57 14.82 -8.60
N ASP A 80 -1.84 14.33 -9.81
CA ASP A 80 -2.11 15.18 -10.97
C ASP A 80 -3.61 15.26 -11.30
N SER A 81 -4.48 15.00 -10.32
CA SER A 81 -5.95 15.00 -10.44
C SER A 81 -6.58 15.57 -9.19
#